data_AF-A0A235ETQ7-F1
#
_entry.id   AF-A0A235ETQ7-F1
#
_cell.length_a   1.000
_cell.length_b   1.000
_cell.length_c   1.000
_cell.angle_alpha   90.00
_cell.angle_beta   90.00
_cell.angle_gamma   90.00
#
_symmetry.space_group_name_H-M   'P 1'
#
loop_
_entity.id
_entity.type
_entity.pdbx_description
1 polymer ?
#
loop_
_entity_poly.entity_id
_entity_poly.type
_entity_poly.pdbx_seq_one_letter_code
_entity_poly.pdbx_strand_id
1 'polypeptide(L)'
;MTSPLVLPKTAKEAQEMLRAAGLPELTPALIAEIVSKEGEDFKQALATVAKGNVDRENPSLRYLLQIIGACVPATRAVLERLGLCGVALSALIEISKAEGRTFVQAIRAINGNEMSAEHAHVRQYLTRVVSPHATATPEDHAPTTATQSQRAPHPNAPQSQARTEAPTHQSQPQSRQQAQGQGSVTPFPARERHERGNSSSGQPTTSRTSQASGEAPDRKFTSVHLYAGKAALCFSPDETRKDTSPTVRVEAAKASGPRQYDWGTKVSFQMTVSELPLVFGVLYGLIPKVELTGHGVENEKSMSIEEQGGKFFFSMRVRGGTIYPVPVPAKDAYPIMTMLLEQMQKNAPGLPTAQIIQIAKRVCDMYRSGLNEQQPRVANG
;
A
#
# COMPACT_ATOMS: atom_id res chain seq x y z
N MET A 1 28.59 31.77 10.89
CA MET A 1 28.94 31.69 9.46
C MET A 1 28.99 30.21 9.09
N THR A 2 28.01 29.71 8.34
CA THR A 2 28.01 28.32 7.84
C THR A 2 28.96 28.22 6.66
N SER A 3 29.98 27.37 6.75
CA SER A 3 30.94 27.16 5.65
C SER A 3 30.20 26.74 4.36
N PRO A 4 30.62 27.26 3.19
CA PRO A 4 29.97 26.97 1.92
C PRO A 4 29.92 25.46 1.62
N LEU A 5 28.92 25.03 0.86
CA LEU A 5 28.78 23.63 0.45
C LEU A 5 29.83 23.33 -0.62
N VAL A 6 30.75 22.41 -0.33
CA VAL A 6 31.80 22.00 -1.27
C VAL A 6 31.26 20.82 -2.08
N LEU A 7 31.03 21.03 -3.37
CA LEU A 7 30.53 20.01 -4.29
C LEU A 7 31.68 19.15 -4.82
N PRO A 8 31.48 17.83 -4.98
CA PRO A 8 32.50 16.96 -5.56
C PRO A 8 32.72 17.29 -7.04
N LYS A 9 33.98 17.48 -7.42
CA LYS A 9 34.42 17.78 -8.79
C LYS A 9 34.85 16.52 -9.54
N THR A 10 35.22 15.46 -8.82
CA THR A 10 35.68 14.20 -9.38
C THR A 10 34.89 13.02 -8.82
N ALA A 11 34.89 11.90 -9.54
CA ALA A 11 34.28 10.65 -9.06
C ALA A 11 34.94 10.16 -7.76
N LYS A 12 36.24 10.42 -7.60
CA LYS A 12 36.98 10.10 -6.37
C LYS A 12 36.47 10.91 -5.18
N GLU A 13 36.29 12.22 -5.34
CA GLU A 13 35.72 13.08 -4.29
C GLU A 13 34.29 12.67 -3.93
N ALA A 14 33.46 12.35 -4.93
CA ALA A 14 32.11 11.85 -4.68
C ALA A 14 32.12 10.53 -3.90
N GLN A 15 33.05 9.63 -4.22
CA GLN A 15 33.24 8.36 -3.50
C GLN A 15 33.71 8.57 -2.05
N GLU A 16 34.60 9.53 -1.80
CA GLU A 16 35.02 9.92 -0.45
C GLU A 16 33.85 10.48 0.37
N MET A 17 32.98 11.30 -0.25
CA MET A 17 31.77 11.84 0.39
C MET A 17 30.73 10.75 0.72
N LEU A 18 30.53 9.77 -0.18
CA LEU A 18 29.69 8.60 0.08
C LEU A 18 30.20 7.82 1.30
N ARG A 19 31.51 7.58 1.35
CA ARG A 19 32.15 6.88 2.47
C ARG A 19 32.01 7.66 3.79
N ALA A 20 32.23 8.97 3.77
CA ALA A 20 32.06 9.83 4.94
C ALA A 20 30.61 9.84 5.46
N ALA A 21 29.64 9.68 4.57
CA ALA A 21 28.22 9.56 4.89
C ALA A 21 27.78 8.14 5.32
N GLY A 22 28.67 7.15 5.32
CA GLY A 22 28.33 5.75 5.60
C GLY A 22 27.45 5.09 4.53
N LEU A 23 27.47 5.61 3.30
CA LEU A 23 26.71 5.09 2.16
C LEU A 23 27.52 4.05 1.36
N PRO A 24 26.85 3.15 0.60
CA PRO A 24 27.52 2.13 -0.21
C PRO A 24 28.54 2.70 -1.19
N GLU A 25 29.65 1.99 -1.38
CA GLU A 25 30.66 2.36 -2.35
C GLU A 25 30.19 2.10 -3.79
N LEU A 26 30.47 3.06 -4.69
CA LEU A 26 30.14 2.96 -6.11
C LEU A 26 31.43 2.97 -6.95
N THR A 27 31.38 2.32 -8.12
CA THR A 27 32.51 2.38 -9.04
C THR A 27 32.61 3.77 -9.69
N PRO A 28 33.81 4.24 -10.08
CA PRO A 28 33.98 5.56 -10.70
C PRO A 28 33.15 5.72 -11.98
N ALA A 29 32.98 4.66 -12.77
CA ALA A 29 32.16 4.65 -13.98
C ALA A 29 30.67 4.90 -13.64
N LEU A 30 30.16 4.24 -12.60
CA LEU A 30 28.78 4.39 -12.16
C LEU A 30 28.51 5.79 -11.60
N ILE A 31 29.47 6.34 -10.85
CA ILE A 31 29.39 7.73 -10.36
C ILE A 31 29.35 8.71 -11.54
N ALA A 32 30.18 8.52 -12.56
CA ALA A 32 30.20 9.37 -13.74
C ALA A 32 28.86 9.32 -14.49
N GLU A 33 28.26 8.13 -14.61
CA GLU A 33 26.97 7.93 -15.26
C GLU A 33 25.82 8.58 -14.47
N ILE A 34 25.81 8.44 -13.15
CA ILE A 34 24.84 9.13 -12.27
C ILE A 34 25.01 10.65 -12.39
N VAL A 35 26.24 11.18 -12.34
CA VAL A 35 26.50 12.62 -12.47
C VAL A 35 26.09 13.14 -13.85
N SER A 36 26.28 12.36 -14.92
CA SER A 36 25.83 12.72 -16.27
C SER A 36 24.31 12.89 -16.36
N LYS A 37 23.56 12.06 -15.62
CA LYS A 37 22.10 12.05 -15.63
C LYS A 37 21.48 13.05 -14.64
N GLU A 38 22.03 13.13 -13.42
CA GLU A 38 21.46 13.84 -12.27
C GLU A 38 22.16 15.17 -11.98
N GLY A 39 23.34 15.41 -12.57
CA GLY A 39 24.03 16.69 -12.53
C GLY A 39 24.30 17.21 -11.12
N GLU A 40 23.93 18.47 -10.90
CA GLU A 40 24.20 19.19 -9.65
C GLU A 40 23.34 18.71 -8.47
N ASP A 41 22.15 18.16 -8.71
CA ASP A 41 21.26 17.69 -7.62
C ASP A 41 21.91 16.54 -6.84
N PHE A 42 22.57 15.62 -7.56
CA PHE A 42 23.35 14.54 -6.96
C PHE A 42 24.54 15.06 -6.14
N LYS A 43 25.29 16.02 -6.69
CA LYS A 43 26.44 16.63 -6.02
C LYS A 43 26.03 17.41 -4.76
N GLN A 44 24.95 18.17 -4.84
CA GLN A 44 24.39 18.96 -3.74
C GLN A 44 23.92 18.03 -2.60
N ALA A 45 23.23 16.94 -2.95
CA ALA A 45 22.78 15.96 -1.98
C ALA A 45 23.97 15.28 -1.28
N LEU A 46 24.99 14.87 -2.04
CA LEU A 46 26.23 14.29 -1.48
C LEU A 46 26.90 15.24 -0.49
N ALA A 47 27.13 16.49 -0.90
CA ALA A 47 27.81 17.46 -0.05
C ALA A 47 26.99 17.81 1.20
N THR A 48 25.65 17.75 1.12
CA THR A 48 24.75 17.98 2.26
C THR A 48 24.86 16.85 3.28
N VAL A 49 24.87 15.60 2.83
CA VAL A 49 24.92 14.44 3.71
C VAL A 49 26.33 14.25 4.30
N ALA A 50 27.38 14.50 3.50
CA ALA A 50 28.78 14.42 3.95
C ALA A 50 29.13 15.40 5.08
N LYS A 51 28.36 16.48 5.27
CA LYS A 51 28.50 17.41 6.42
C LYS A 51 27.94 16.85 7.74
N GLY A 52 27.54 15.58 7.79
CA GLY A 52 27.05 14.91 8.99
C GLY A 52 25.53 14.98 9.18
N ASN A 53 24.78 15.49 8.20
CA ASN A 53 23.32 15.46 8.23
C ASN A 53 22.81 14.11 7.70
N VAL A 54 23.04 13.05 8.49
CA VAL A 54 22.63 11.66 8.17
C VAL A 54 21.29 11.27 8.81
N ASP A 55 20.47 12.25 9.18
CA ASP A 55 19.12 11.99 9.69
C ASP A 55 18.27 11.27 8.63
N ARG A 56 17.49 10.28 9.05
CA ARG A 56 16.52 9.57 8.20
C ARG A 56 15.42 10.49 7.68
N GLU A 57 15.22 11.66 8.29
CA GLU A 57 14.33 12.70 7.78
C GLU A 57 14.96 13.61 6.75
N ASN A 58 16.29 13.56 6.57
CA ASN A 58 16.99 14.38 5.59
C ASN A 58 16.57 14.00 4.15
N PRO A 59 15.97 14.93 3.38
CA PRO A 59 15.57 14.69 2.00
C PRO A 59 16.75 14.33 1.09
N SER A 60 17.92 14.92 1.29
CA SER A 60 19.14 14.62 0.53
C SER A 60 19.62 13.19 0.76
N LEU A 61 19.54 12.69 2.00
CA LEU A 61 19.88 11.30 2.30
C LEU A 61 18.88 10.34 1.65
N ARG A 62 17.58 10.64 1.75
CA ARG A 62 16.52 9.82 1.13
C ARG A 62 16.69 9.73 -0.39
N TYR A 63 16.95 10.85 -1.03
CA TYR A 63 17.24 10.95 -2.46
C TYR A 63 18.47 10.13 -2.86
N LEU A 64 19.59 10.27 -2.14
CA LEU A 64 20.80 9.47 -2.42
C LEU A 64 20.55 7.97 -2.27
N LEU A 65 19.84 7.55 -1.21
CA LEU A 65 19.53 6.14 -1.00
C LEU A 65 18.66 5.54 -2.11
N GLN A 66 17.77 6.35 -2.72
CA GLN A 66 16.95 5.92 -3.86
C GLN A 66 17.80 5.71 -5.12
N ILE A 67 18.67 6.68 -5.45
CA ILE A 67 19.54 6.58 -6.62
C ILE A 67 20.53 5.43 -6.44
N ILE A 68 21.25 5.42 -5.31
CA ILE A 68 22.25 4.38 -5.02
C ILE A 68 21.61 2.99 -5.01
N GLY A 69 20.43 2.85 -4.39
CA GLY A 69 19.70 1.58 -4.35
C GLY A 69 19.31 1.04 -5.71
N ALA A 70 19.05 1.91 -6.70
CA ALA A 70 18.78 1.50 -8.07
C ALA A 70 20.05 1.11 -8.84
N CYS A 71 21.18 1.73 -8.49
CA CYS A 71 22.43 1.62 -9.22
C CYS A 71 23.38 0.52 -8.69
N VAL A 72 23.11 -0.10 -7.54
CA VAL A 72 23.98 -1.17 -7.02
C VAL A 72 23.97 -2.43 -7.91
N PRO A 73 25.10 -3.14 -8.05
CA PRO A 73 25.20 -4.36 -8.87
C PRO A 73 24.14 -5.43 -8.55
N ALA A 74 23.75 -5.54 -7.28
CA ALA A 74 22.71 -6.44 -6.82
C ALA A 74 21.35 -6.20 -7.52
N THR A 75 21.01 -4.94 -7.81
CA THR A 75 19.78 -4.59 -8.53
C THR A 75 19.80 -5.14 -9.95
N ARG A 76 20.93 -5.00 -10.65
CA ARG A 76 21.09 -5.53 -12.01
C ARG A 76 21.02 -7.05 -12.03
N ALA A 77 21.70 -7.72 -11.10
CA ALA A 77 21.67 -9.17 -10.97
C ALA A 77 20.25 -9.72 -10.68
N VAL A 78 19.43 -8.99 -9.92
CA VAL A 78 18.02 -9.34 -9.72
C VAL A 78 17.24 -9.24 -11.03
N LEU A 79 17.40 -8.15 -11.78
CA LEU A 79 16.67 -7.95 -13.04
C LEU A 79 17.08 -8.98 -14.11
N GLU A 80 18.37 -9.28 -14.22
CA GLU A 80 18.89 -10.32 -15.13
C GLU A 80 18.31 -11.70 -14.80
N ARG A 81 18.22 -12.07 -13.52
CA ARG A 81 17.56 -13.33 -13.09
C ARG A 81 16.07 -13.39 -13.42
N LEU A 82 15.42 -12.25 -13.62
CA LEU A 82 14.02 -12.16 -14.03
C LEU A 82 13.85 -12.08 -15.55
N GLY A 83 14.94 -12.18 -16.33
CA GLY A 83 14.94 -11.99 -17.78
C GLY A 83 14.75 -10.54 -18.22
N LEU A 84 14.84 -9.58 -17.30
CA LEU A 84 14.66 -8.14 -17.54
C LEU A 84 16.02 -7.50 -17.85
N CYS A 85 16.61 -7.91 -18.97
CA CYS A 85 17.94 -7.50 -19.39
C CYS A 85 17.95 -6.18 -20.18
N GLY A 86 19.14 -5.57 -20.28
CA GLY A 86 19.38 -4.42 -21.15
C GLY A 86 18.74 -3.10 -20.73
N VAL A 87 18.31 -2.99 -19.47
CA VAL A 87 17.77 -1.75 -18.91
C VAL A 87 18.92 -0.74 -18.70
N ALA A 88 18.81 0.44 -19.32
CA ALA A 88 19.78 1.51 -19.15
C ALA A 88 19.76 2.08 -17.72
N LEU A 89 20.90 2.55 -17.21
CA LEU A 89 20.98 3.13 -15.87
C LEU A 89 20.04 4.32 -15.70
N SER A 90 19.95 5.16 -16.73
CA SER A 90 19.03 6.30 -16.75
C SER A 90 17.58 5.87 -16.52
N ALA A 91 17.14 4.76 -17.12
CA ALA A 91 15.80 4.21 -16.90
C ALA A 91 15.64 3.66 -15.47
N LEU A 92 16.65 3.00 -14.92
CA LEU A 92 16.62 2.53 -13.52
C LEU A 92 16.50 3.70 -12.53
N ILE A 93 17.18 4.82 -12.80
CA ILE A 93 17.08 6.03 -11.99
C ILE A 93 15.67 6.63 -12.08
N GLU A 94 15.09 6.74 -13.27
CA GLU A 94 13.71 7.26 -13.44
C GLU A 94 12.68 6.35 -12.77
N ILE A 95 12.80 5.03 -12.92
CA ILE A 95 11.94 4.05 -12.23
C ILE A 95 12.09 4.20 -10.71
N SER A 96 13.32 4.34 -10.21
CA SER A 96 13.56 4.54 -8.77
C SER A 96 13.00 5.86 -8.25
N LYS A 97 12.95 6.92 -9.06
CA LYS A 97 12.29 8.18 -8.70
C LYS A 97 10.76 8.05 -8.69
N ALA A 98 10.21 7.39 -9.71
CA ALA A 98 8.77 7.22 -9.86
C ALA A 98 8.16 6.28 -8.80
N GLU A 99 8.81 5.14 -8.59
CA GLU A 99 8.34 4.08 -7.70
C GLU A 99 8.95 4.18 -6.28
N GLY A 100 10.06 4.89 -6.14
CA GLY A 100 10.67 5.20 -4.85
C GLY A 100 11.14 3.97 -4.08
N ARG A 101 10.72 3.90 -2.81
CA ARG A 101 11.13 2.82 -1.91
C ARG A 101 10.62 1.46 -2.37
N THR A 102 9.54 1.43 -3.14
CA THR A 102 8.94 0.17 -3.49
C THR A 102 9.81 -0.64 -4.42
N PHE A 103 10.32 0.00 -5.47
CA PHE A 103 11.24 -0.63 -6.40
C PHE A 103 12.45 -1.23 -5.66
N VAL A 104 13.05 -0.46 -4.75
CA VAL A 104 14.18 -0.92 -3.94
C VAL A 104 13.82 -2.11 -3.03
N GLN A 105 12.62 -2.12 -2.43
CA GLN A 105 12.16 -3.23 -1.58
C GLN A 105 11.87 -4.49 -2.40
N ALA A 106 11.24 -4.36 -3.56
CA ALA A 106 10.97 -5.46 -4.48
C ALA A 106 12.27 -6.13 -4.95
N ILE A 107 13.28 -5.32 -5.31
CA ILE A 107 14.61 -5.81 -5.66
C ILE A 107 15.24 -6.60 -4.49
N ARG A 108 15.17 -6.07 -3.25
CA ARG A 108 15.70 -6.78 -2.07
C ARG A 108 14.97 -8.09 -1.78
N ALA A 109 13.65 -8.13 -1.95
CA ALA A 109 12.85 -9.33 -1.71
C ALA A 109 13.25 -10.50 -2.63
N ILE A 110 13.63 -10.21 -3.88
CA ILE A 110 14.12 -11.22 -4.84
C ILE A 110 15.62 -11.50 -4.63
N ASN A 111 16.39 -10.56 -4.09
CA ASN A 111 17.81 -10.79 -3.84
C ASN A 111 18.08 -11.77 -2.68
N GLY A 112 17.17 -11.86 -1.70
CA GLY A 112 17.33 -12.71 -0.52
C GLY A 112 16.78 -14.13 -0.62
N ASN A 113 15.90 -14.42 -1.60
CA ASN A 113 15.15 -15.68 -1.66
C ASN A 113 15.22 -16.31 -3.06
N GLU A 114 15.15 -17.65 -3.11
CA GLU A 114 14.96 -18.41 -4.35
C GLU A 114 13.64 -18.02 -5.05
N MET A 115 13.47 -18.33 -6.34
CA MET A 115 12.29 -17.98 -7.16
C MET A 115 11.02 -18.75 -6.76
N SER A 116 10.62 -18.65 -5.49
CA SER A 116 9.45 -19.26 -4.89
C SER A 116 8.15 -18.65 -5.43
N ALA A 117 7.08 -19.46 -5.43
CA ALA A 117 5.73 -19.06 -5.78
C ALA A 117 5.22 -17.89 -4.91
N GLU A 118 5.70 -17.79 -3.66
CA GLU A 118 5.35 -16.70 -2.73
C GLU A 118 5.72 -15.31 -3.26
N HIS A 119 6.73 -15.23 -4.14
CA HIS A 119 7.24 -13.98 -4.71
C HIS A 119 6.73 -13.70 -6.12
N ALA A 120 5.74 -14.45 -6.61
CA ALA A 120 5.15 -14.25 -7.95
C ALA A 120 4.64 -12.80 -8.14
N HIS A 121 4.02 -12.21 -7.12
CA HIS A 121 3.52 -10.84 -7.16
C HIS A 121 4.65 -9.79 -7.26
N VAL A 122 5.77 -10.00 -6.55
CA VAL A 122 6.95 -9.11 -6.62
C VAL A 122 7.59 -9.18 -8.01
N ARG A 123 7.67 -10.38 -8.59
CA ARG A 123 8.15 -10.57 -9.98
C ARG A 123 7.25 -9.86 -10.97
N GLN A 124 5.92 -10.04 -10.85
CA GLN A 124 4.96 -9.37 -11.72
C GLN A 124 5.05 -7.85 -11.63
N TYR A 125 5.26 -7.31 -10.42
CA TYR A 125 5.51 -5.88 -10.23
C TYR A 125 6.79 -5.42 -10.95
N LEU A 126 7.94 -6.07 -10.70
CA LEU A 126 9.21 -5.73 -11.32
C LEU A 126 9.13 -5.84 -12.84
N THR A 127 8.54 -6.91 -13.36
CA THR A 127 8.26 -7.07 -14.80
C THR A 127 7.42 -5.91 -15.31
N ARG A 128 6.33 -5.52 -14.65
CA ARG A 128 5.47 -4.41 -15.11
C ARG A 128 6.21 -3.07 -15.19
N VAL A 129 7.01 -2.73 -14.19
CA VAL A 129 7.67 -1.41 -14.12
C VAL A 129 8.96 -1.34 -14.95
N VAL A 130 9.63 -2.48 -15.15
CA VAL A 130 10.92 -2.52 -15.87
C VAL A 130 10.79 -2.94 -17.33
N SER A 131 9.82 -3.79 -17.69
CA SER A 131 9.66 -4.27 -19.09
C SER A 131 9.54 -3.16 -20.15
N PRO A 132 8.89 -2.01 -19.88
CA PRO A 132 8.86 -0.90 -20.84
C PRO A 132 10.24 -0.32 -21.18
N HIS A 133 11.24 -0.61 -20.34
CA HIS A 133 12.61 -0.11 -20.44
C HIS A 133 13.63 -1.23 -20.65
N ALA A 134 13.20 -2.50 -20.66
CA ALA A 134 14.04 -3.65 -20.95
C ALA A 134 14.10 -3.86 -22.46
N THR A 135 15.28 -4.20 -22.97
CA THR A 135 15.37 -4.69 -24.35
C THR A 135 14.91 -6.14 -24.36
N ALA A 136 13.92 -6.48 -25.19
CA ALA A 136 13.51 -7.86 -25.36
C ALA A 136 14.73 -8.71 -25.78
N THR A 137 15.10 -9.68 -24.94
CA THR A 137 16.02 -10.74 -25.35
C THR A 137 15.27 -11.61 -26.35
N PRO A 138 15.79 -11.85 -27.57
CA PRO A 138 15.24 -12.87 -28.45
C PRO A 138 15.64 -14.23 -27.88
N GLU A 139 14.70 -14.94 -27.25
CA GLU A 139 14.86 -16.39 -27.04
C GLU A 139 14.28 -17.17 -28.22
N ASP A 140 15.02 -18.21 -28.57
CA ASP A 140 15.15 -18.88 -29.85
C ASP A 140 14.03 -19.89 -30.16
N HIS A 141 13.91 -20.21 -31.44
CA HIS A 141 13.22 -21.34 -32.11
C HIS A 141 11.79 -21.15 -32.64
N ALA A 142 11.72 -20.80 -33.93
CA ALA A 142 10.97 -21.60 -34.92
C ALA A 142 11.61 -21.45 -36.32
N PRO A 143 11.57 -22.50 -37.16
CA PRO A 143 12.55 -22.72 -38.22
C PRO A 143 12.37 -21.81 -39.43
N THR A 144 13.52 -21.50 -40.02
CA THR A 144 13.76 -21.05 -41.39
C THR A 144 12.66 -21.46 -42.37
N THR A 145 11.85 -20.49 -42.80
CA THR A 145 11.33 -20.49 -44.17
C THR A 145 11.62 -19.14 -44.78
N ALA A 146 12.73 -19.08 -45.51
CA ALA A 146 13.15 -17.91 -46.25
C ALA A 146 12.09 -17.58 -47.32
N THR A 147 11.48 -16.40 -47.21
CA THR A 147 10.81 -15.75 -48.33
C THR A 147 11.88 -14.99 -49.11
N GLN A 148 12.28 -15.51 -50.27
CA GLN A 148 13.01 -14.72 -51.26
C GLN A 148 12.06 -13.68 -51.87
N SER A 149 12.41 -12.42 -51.67
CA SER A 149 11.91 -11.30 -52.46
C SER A 149 12.35 -11.45 -53.92
N GLN A 150 11.45 -11.18 -54.87
CA GLN A 150 11.78 -10.28 -56.00
C GLN A 150 10.54 -9.86 -56.82
N ARG A 151 10.53 -8.55 -57.10
CA ARG A 151 9.91 -7.80 -58.22
C ARG A 151 8.41 -7.45 -58.20
N ALA A 152 8.19 -6.15 -58.00
CA ALA A 152 7.18 -5.35 -58.69
C ALA A 152 7.49 -5.29 -60.22
N PRO A 153 6.53 -4.92 -61.10
CA PRO A 153 6.06 -3.54 -61.20
C PRO A 153 4.55 -3.35 -61.46
N HIS A 154 4.05 -2.15 -61.12
CA HIS A 154 2.79 -1.55 -61.61
C HIS A 154 2.81 -1.36 -63.14
N PRO A 155 1.65 -1.19 -63.82
CA PRO A 155 1.02 0.14 -63.95
C PRO A 155 -0.53 0.16 -64.06
N ASN A 156 -1.04 1.39 -64.03
CA ASN A 156 -2.33 1.91 -64.51
C ASN A 156 -3.52 2.06 -63.53
N ALA A 157 -3.70 3.32 -63.13
CA ALA A 157 -4.99 4.02 -62.95
C ALA A 157 -5.65 4.28 -64.36
N PRO A 158 -6.89 4.81 -64.53
CA PRO A 158 -7.55 5.80 -63.67
C PRO A 158 -9.10 5.77 -63.52
N GLN A 159 -9.56 6.58 -62.55
CA GLN A 159 -10.78 7.42 -62.53
C GLN A 159 -12.19 6.81 -62.70
N SER A 160 -13.08 7.06 -61.73
CA SER A 160 -14.10 8.15 -61.80
C SER A 160 -15.17 8.03 -60.69
N GLN A 161 -15.48 9.18 -60.07
CA GLN A 161 -16.81 9.79 -59.81
C GLN A 161 -17.99 8.90 -59.38
N ALA A 162 -18.99 9.33 -58.62
CA ALA A 162 -19.29 10.43 -57.72
C ALA A 162 -20.75 10.15 -57.27
N ARG A 163 -21.14 10.76 -56.15
CA ARG A 163 -22.49 11.31 -55.91
C ARG A 163 -23.63 10.42 -55.34
N THR A 164 -24.19 10.97 -54.26
CA THR A 164 -25.63 11.03 -53.84
C THR A 164 -26.30 9.69 -53.47
N GLU A 165 -27.15 9.56 -52.45
CA GLU A 165 -28.08 10.49 -51.83
C GLU A 165 -28.59 9.88 -50.50
N ALA A 166 -28.93 10.73 -49.53
CA ALA A 166 -29.77 10.35 -48.38
C ALA A 166 -31.24 10.29 -48.80
N PRO A 167 -32.12 9.68 -47.97
CA PRO A 167 -33.20 10.51 -47.45
C PRO A 167 -33.59 10.27 -45.99
N THR A 168 -34.16 11.34 -45.45
CA THR A 168 -34.66 11.60 -44.10
C THR A 168 -36.17 11.37 -44.04
N HIS A 169 -36.71 10.84 -42.93
CA HIS A 169 -38.08 11.06 -42.39
C HIS A 169 -38.00 10.63 -40.91
N GLN A 170 -38.08 11.46 -39.86
CA GLN A 170 -39.07 12.46 -39.42
C GLN A 170 -40.48 11.90 -39.21
N SER A 171 -40.87 11.66 -37.95
CA SER A 171 -42.20 11.92 -37.35
C SER A 171 -42.25 11.54 -35.84
N GLN A 172 -42.38 12.55 -34.98
CA GLN A 172 -43.08 12.54 -33.67
C GLN A 172 -44.50 13.15 -33.90
N PRO A 173 -45.44 13.33 -32.92
CA PRO A 173 -45.46 13.08 -31.46
C PRO A 173 -46.80 12.50 -30.90
N GLN A 174 -46.90 12.34 -29.57
CA GLN A 174 -48.06 12.54 -28.63
C GLN A 174 -48.14 11.42 -27.56
N SER A 175 -47.90 11.67 -26.26
CA SER A 175 -48.70 12.38 -25.23
C SER A 175 -49.93 11.61 -24.71
N ARG A 176 -49.89 11.03 -23.48
CA ARG A 176 -50.82 11.31 -22.35
C ARG A 176 -50.66 10.41 -21.11
N GLN A 177 -50.67 11.10 -19.95
CA GLN A 177 -51.32 10.81 -18.64
C GLN A 177 -50.81 9.63 -17.78
N GLN A 178 -50.24 9.88 -16.59
CA GLN A 178 -50.85 10.28 -15.30
C GLN A 178 -51.82 9.26 -14.70
N ALA A 179 -51.45 8.69 -13.55
CA ALA A 179 -52.38 8.40 -12.46
C ALA A 179 -51.64 8.42 -11.11
N GLN A 180 -52.01 9.41 -10.29
CA GLN A 180 -51.82 9.48 -8.84
C GLN A 180 -53.00 8.78 -8.14
N GLY A 181 -52.76 8.33 -6.90
CA GLY A 181 -53.75 7.99 -5.86
C GLY A 181 -53.03 7.25 -4.74
N GLN A 182 -52.73 7.81 -3.55
CA GLN A 182 -53.64 8.18 -2.45
C GLN A 182 -54.76 7.16 -2.27
N GLY A 183 -54.93 6.45 -1.14
CA GLY A 183 -54.30 6.45 0.17
C GLY A 183 -55.07 5.45 1.06
N SER A 184 -54.91 5.61 2.37
CA SER A 184 -55.70 5.04 3.49
C SER A 184 -55.14 3.83 4.26
N VAL A 185 -55.58 3.77 5.52
CA VAL A 185 -54.84 3.49 6.76
C VAL A 185 -55.52 2.34 7.51
N THR A 186 -54.79 1.75 8.47
CA THR A 186 -55.22 0.96 9.66
C THR A 186 -55.28 -0.58 9.50
N PRO A 187 -55.35 -1.37 10.60
CA PRO A 187 -54.31 -1.55 11.62
C PRO A 187 -54.04 -3.05 11.93
N PHE A 188 -53.07 -3.32 12.81
CA PHE A 188 -52.73 -4.62 13.39
C PHE A 188 -53.94 -5.47 13.85
N PRO A 189 -53.72 -6.79 14.01
CA PRO A 189 -53.77 -7.27 15.39
C PRO A 189 -52.56 -8.12 15.79
N ALA A 190 -52.23 -7.99 17.07
CA ALA A 190 -51.40 -8.89 17.84
C ALA A 190 -52.15 -10.19 18.20
N ARG A 191 -51.39 -11.28 18.29
CA ARG A 191 -51.59 -12.48 19.12
C ARG A 191 -50.33 -13.34 18.91
N GLU A 192 -49.81 -14.15 19.81
CA GLU A 192 -49.93 -14.33 21.25
C GLU A 192 -48.79 -15.32 21.56
N ARG A 193 -48.04 -15.04 22.61
CA ARG A 193 -47.10 -15.92 23.31
C ARG A 193 -47.77 -17.24 23.72
N HIS A 194 -47.11 -18.39 23.56
CA HIS A 194 -47.02 -19.59 24.45
C HIS A 194 -45.88 -20.47 23.90
N GLU A 195 -44.73 -20.59 24.58
CA GLU A 195 -44.38 -21.56 25.66
C GLU A 195 -43.68 -22.84 25.17
N ARG A 196 -42.49 -23.04 25.75
CA ARG A 196 -41.80 -24.30 26.10
C ARG A 196 -41.80 -25.47 25.10
N GLY A 197 -40.60 -25.76 24.59
CA GLY A 197 -40.25 -27.04 24.00
C GLY A 197 -38.75 -27.26 24.03
N ASN A 198 -38.27 -27.85 25.14
CA ASN A 198 -36.92 -28.32 25.36
C ASN A 198 -36.52 -29.35 24.28
N SER A 199 -35.43 -29.10 23.53
CA SER A 199 -34.65 -30.15 22.84
C SER A 199 -33.28 -29.61 22.43
N SER A 200 -32.30 -30.06 23.19
CA SER A 200 -30.87 -30.18 22.91
C SER A 200 -30.54 -30.72 21.52
N SER A 201 -29.66 -30.05 20.77
CA SER A 201 -28.57 -30.68 19.99
C SER A 201 -27.85 -29.66 19.10
N GLY A 202 -26.51 -29.63 19.18
CA GLY A 202 -25.66 -29.26 18.04
C GLY A 202 -24.97 -27.88 18.09
N GLN A 203 -24.18 -27.61 19.12
CA GLN A 203 -23.15 -26.59 19.07
C GLN A 203 -21.92 -27.19 18.36
N PRO A 204 -21.42 -26.66 17.23
CA PRO A 204 -20.13 -27.08 16.70
C PRO A 204 -19.02 -26.46 17.54
N THR A 205 -18.40 -27.35 18.30
CA THR A 205 -17.14 -27.23 18.99
C THR A 205 -16.04 -26.69 18.07
N THR A 206 -15.26 -25.79 18.65
CA THR A 206 -13.90 -25.45 18.24
C THR A 206 -13.06 -26.71 18.00
N SER A 207 -12.61 -26.94 16.76
CA SER A 207 -11.57 -27.93 16.46
C SER A 207 -10.33 -27.23 15.90
N ARG A 208 -9.38 -27.09 16.82
CA ARG A 208 -7.98 -26.73 16.63
C ARG A 208 -7.23 -28.05 16.39
N THR A 209 -6.77 -28.36 15.17
CA THR A 209 -5.58 -29.20 14.97
C THR A 209 -5.08 -29.17 13.53
N SER A 210 -3.87 -28.65 13.35
CA SER A 210 -2.88 -29.19 12.39
C SER A 210 -1.49 -28.79 12.90
N GLN A 211 -0.79 -29.79 13.45
CA GLN A 211 0.66 -29.87 13.74
C GLN A 211 1.44 -29.77 12.41
N ALA A 212 2.74 -29.44 12.30
CA ALA A 212 3.86 -29.36 13.22
C ALA A 212 4.95 -28.42 12.63
N SER A 213 5.70 -27.70 13.48
CA SER A 213 7.18 -27.58 13.47
C SER A 213 7.63 -26.37 14.32
N GLY A 214 8.35 -26.64 15.41
CA GLY A 214 9.02 -25.62 16.24
C GLY A 214 8.23 -25.19 17.47
N GLU A 215 8.63 -25.72 18.64
CA GLU A 215 8.08 -25.38 19.95
C GLU A 215 8.47 -23.93 20.32
N ALA A 216 7.65 -22.98 19.91
CA ALA A 216 7.60 -21.64 20.49
C ALA A 216 6.59 -21.66 21.66
N PRO A 217 6.84 -20.92 22.76
CA PRO A 217 5.99 -20.96 23.95
C PRO A 217 4.54 -20.60 23.60
N ASP A 218 3.59 -21.24 24.28
CA ASP A 218 2.13 -21.15 24.12
C ASP A 218 1.61 -19.70 24.15
N ARG A 219 1.78 -18.98 23.02
CA ARG A 219 1.26 -17.63 22.82
C ARG A 219 -0.25 -17.78 22.67
N LYS A 220 -1.01 -17.53 23.75
CA LYS A 220 -2.45 -17.24 23.66
C LYS A 220 -2.64 -15.99 22.79
N PHE A 221 -2.76 -16.17 21.48
CA PHE A 221 -3.10 -15.09 20.57
C PHE A 221 -4.55 -14.71 20.79
N THR A 222 -4.78 -13.67 21.59
CA THR A 222 -6.08 -13.01 21.70
C THR A 222 -6.32 -12.23 20.41
N SER A 223 -6.98 -12.86 19.42
CA SER A 223 -7.46 -12.16 18.23
C SER A 223 -8.90 -11.68 18.41
N VAL A 224 -9.22 -10.53 17.82
CA VAL A 224 -10.58 -9.94 17.83
C VAL A 224 -11.10 -9.93 16.41
N HIS A 225 -12.23 -10.59 16.18
CA HIS A 225 -12.84 -10.71 14.86
C HIS A 225 -14.12 -9.85 14.77
N LEU A 226 -14.20 -9.03 13.73
CA LEU A 226 -15.36 -8.20 13.40
C LEU A 226 -15.92 -8.65 12.06
N TYR A 227 -17.22 -8.91 12.03
CA TYR A 227 -17.91 -9.45 10.86
C TYR A 227 -19.00 -8.50 10.39
N ALA A 228 -18.93 -8.05 9.14
CA ALA A 228 -19.92 -7.17 8.53
C ALA A 228 -20.36 -7.68 7.16
N GLY A 229 -21.46 -7.14 6.62
CA GLY A 229 -22.07 -7.68 5.40
C GLY A 229 -21.17 -7.72 4.16
N LYS A 230 -20.14 -6.87 4.07
CA LYS A 230 -19.24 -6.78 2.90
C LYS A 230 -17.81 -7.27 3.19
N ALA A 231 -17.39 -7.26 4.44
CA ALA A 231 -16.03 -7.58 4.84
C ALA A 231 -15.95 -8.00 6.31
N ALA A 232 -14.86 -8.65 6.67
CA ALA A 232 -14.48 -8.93 8.04
C ALA A 232 -13.09 -8.36 8.34
N LEU A 233 -12.83 -8.00 9.59
CA LEU A 233 -11.52 -7.62 10.10
C LEU A 233 -11.11 -8.56 11.24
N CYS A 234 -9.84 -8.92 11.30
CA CYS A 234 -9.22 -9.63 12.41
C CYS A 234 -8.08 -8.79 12.97
N PHE A 235 -8.15 -8.42 14.24
CA PHE A 235 -7.09 -7.73 14.96
C PHE A 235 -6.32 -8.75 15.78
N SER A 236 -5.00 -8.69 15.72
CA SER A 236 -4.13 -9.54 16.56
C SER A 236 -2.89 -8.76 17.01
N PRO A 237 -2.42 -9.01 18.25
CA PRO A 237 -1.06 -8.65 18.65
C PRO A 237 -0.03 -9.13 17.61
N ASP A 238 0.95 -8.30 17.30
CA ASP A 238 2.03 -8.64 16.38
C ASP A 238 3.34 -7.98 16.82
N GLU A 239 4.46 -8.37 16.25
CA GLU A 239 5.78 -7.79 16.52
C GLU A 239 6.41 -7.36 15.19
N THR A 240 7.15 -6.27 15.17
CA THR A 240 7.95 -5.91 13.99
C THR A 240 9.06 -6.94 13.79
N ARG A 241 9.40 -7.26 12.54
CA ARG A 241 10.46 -8.23 12.24
C ARG A 241 11.87 -7.77 12.65
N LYS A 242 12.09 -6.45 12.69
CA LYS A 242 13.43 -5.87 12.85
C LYS A 242 13.86 -5.75 14.31
N ASP A 243 12.97 -5.26 15.16
CA ASP A 243 13.28 -4.93 16.56
C ASP A 243 12.26 -5.53 17.54
N THR A 244 11.40 -6.45 17.06
CA THR A 244 10.37 -7.12 17.87
C THR A 244 9.45 -6.14 18.59
N SER A 245 9.33 -4.92 18.09
CA SER A 245 8.49 -3.89 18.70
C SER A 245 7.03 -4.35 18.70
N PRO A 246 6.36 -4.35 19.86
CA PRO A 246 4.94 -4.68 19.98
C PRO A 246 4.05 -3.81 19.08
N THR A 247 3.18 -4.43 18.29
CA THR A 247 2.29 -3.80 17.30
C THR A 247 0.94 -4.51 17.22
N VAL A 248 0.04 -4.02 16.37
CA VAL A 248 -1.22 -4.70 16.04
C VAL A 248 -1.29 -4.94 14.54
N ARG A 249 -1.56 -6.19 14.16
CA ARG A 249 -1.91 -6.56 12.79
C ARG A 249 -3.42 -6.54 12.63
N VAL A 250 -3.86 -6.03 11.49
CA VAL A 250 -5.24 -6.08 11.01
C VAL A 250 -5.26 -6.87 9.71
N GLU A 251 -6.06 -7.92 9.66
CA GLU A 251 -6.31 -8.68 8.44
C GLU A 251 -7.74 -8.46 7.99
N ALA A 252 -7.95 -8.13 6.71
CA ALA A 252 -9.29 -8.00 6.15
C ALA A 252 -9.59 -9.08 5.12
N ALA A 253 -10.80 -9.61 5.20
CA ALA A 253 -11.35 -10.58 4.25
C ALA A 253 -12.63 -10.02 3.62
N LYS A 254 -12.83 -10.31 2.33
CA LYS A 254 -14.06 -9.94 1.62
C LYS A 254 -15.14 -10.97 1.95
N ALA A 255 -16.40 -10.54 2.02
CA ALA A 255 -17.51 -11.48 2.12
C ALA A 255 -17.57 -12.36 0.84
N SER A 256 -17.59 -13.68 1.02
CA SER A 256 -17.76 -14.67 -0.06
C SER A 256 -19.17 -15.26 -0.08
N GLY A 257 -19.96 -15.01 0.98
CA GLY A 257 -21.35 -15.44 1.10
C GLY A 257 -21.96 -14.98 2.43
N PRO A 258 -23.22 -15.35 2.74
CA PRO A 258 -23.86 -15.03 4.01
C PRO A 258 -23.03 -15.57 5.19
N ARG A 259 -22.48 -14.65 6.00
CA ARG A 259 -21.59 -14.97 7.14
C ARG A 259 -20.34 -15.79 6.76
N GLN A 260 -19.92 -15.72 5.50
CA GLN A 260 -18.71 -16.37 5.00
C GLN A 260 -17.75 -15.32 4.43
N TYR A 261 -16.45 -15.51 4.68
CA TYR A 261 -15.42 -14.55 4.34
C TYR A 261 -14.20 -15.27 3.76
N ASP A 262 -13.65 -14.71 2.68
CA ASP A 262 -12.48 -15.26 2.03
C ASP A 262 -11.20 -14.82 2.74
N TRP A 263 -10.79 -15.62 3.73
CA TRP A 263 -9.52 -15.45 4.44
C TRP A 263 -8.32 -15.94 3.63
N GLY A 264 -8.53 -16.73 2.56
CA GLY A 264 -7.47 -17.21 1.69
C GLY A 264 -6.83 -16.08 0.90
N THR A 265 -7.62 -15.08 0.49
CA THR A 265 -7.13 -13.87 -0.19
C THR A 265 -7.18 -12.63 0.70
N LYS A 266 -6.96 -12.79 2.00
CA LYS A 266 -6.98 -11.66 2.95
C LYS A 266 -5.89 -10.64 2.67
N VAL A 267 -6.12 -9.41 3.09
CA VAL A 267 -5.11 -8.34 3.06
C VAL A 267 -4.66 -8.05 4.50
N SER A 268 -3.36 -8.14 4.76
CA SER A 268 -2.79 -7.76 6.07
C SER A 268 -2.23 -6.33 6.04
N PHE A 269 -2.45 -5.62 7.13
CA PHE A 269 -1.97 -4.29 7.47
C PHE A 269 -1.38 -4.35 8.89
N GLN A 270 -0.17 -3.87 9.12
CA GLN A 270 0.45 -3.86 10.45
C GLN A 270 0.59 -2.41 10.90
N MET A 271 -0.13 -2.04 11.96
CA MET A 271 0.01 -0.71 12.56
C MET A 271 1.43 -0.57 13.12
N THR A 272 2.08 0.54 12.81
CA THR A 272 3.36 0.90 13.41
C THR A 272 3.18 1.32 14.87
N VAL A 273 4.26 1.29 15.65
CA VAL A 273 4.28 1.76 17.05
C VAL A 273 3.77 3.19 17.16
N SER A 274 4.12 4.06 16.22
CA SER A 274 3.67 5.46 16.16
C SER A 274 2.19 5.63 15.82
N GLU A 275 1.54 4.63 15.23
CA GLU A 275 0.13 4.71 14.85
C GLU A 275 -0.81 4.17 15.93
N LEU A 276 -0.33 3.30 16.83
CA LEU A 276 -1.15 2.76 17.93
C LEU A 276 -1.82 3.87 18.75
N PRO A 277 -1.12 4.95 19.18
CA PRO A 277 -1.74 6.01 19.96
C PRO A 277 -2.81 6.79 19.21
N LEU A 278 -2.69 6.92 17.88
CA LEU A 278 -3.68 7.62 17.06
C LEU A 278 -4.96 6.80 16.89
N VAL A 279 -4.81 5.50 16.63
CA VAL A 279 -5.96 4.58 16.55
C VAL A 279 -6.65 4.48 17.91
N PHE A 280 -5.89 4.31 18.99
CA PHE A 280 -6.41 4.37 20.35
C PHE A 280 -7.12 5.71 20.58
N GLY A 281 -6.54 6.82 20.11
CA GLY A 281 -7.13 8.14 20.21
C GLY A 281 -8.50 8.29 19.57
N VAL A 282 -8.77 7.65 18.43
CA VAL A 282 -10.12 7.63 17.85
C VAL A 282 -11.08 6.86 18.74
N LEU A 283 -10.68 5.65 19.15
CA LEU A 283 -11.54 4.77 19.94
C LEU A 283 -11.81 5.33 21.35
N TYR A 284 -10.84 6.05 21.93
CA TYR A 284 -10.93 6.70 23.23
C TYR A 284 -11.66 8.06 23.18
N GLY A 285 -12.05 8.54 22.00
CA GLY A 285 -12.73 9.83 21.83
C GLY A 285 -11.81 11.06 21.92
N LEU A 286 -10.51 10.89 21.69
CA LEU A 286 -9.55 11.99 21.63
C LEU A 286 -9.57 12.65 20.26
N ILE A 287 -9.73 11.92 19.16
CA ILE A 287 -9.83 12.50 17.81
C ILE A 287 -10.99 11.85 17.05
N PRO A 288 -11.70 12.57 16.16
CA PRO A 288 -12.88 12.01 15.51
C PRO A 288 -12.54 10.97 14.43
N LYS A 289 -11.33 11.08 13.86
CA LYS A 289 -10.89 10.28 12.72
C LYS A 289 -9.37 10.17 12.67
N VAL A 290 -8.88 9.05 12.14
CA VAL A 290 -7.49 8.85 11.73
C VAL A 290 -7.44 8.22 10.34
N GLU A 291 -6.49 8.65 9.52
CA GLU A 291 -6.12 7.99 8.27
C GLU A 291 -4.66 7.53 8.35
N LEU A 292 -4.47 6.21 8.27
CA LEU A 292 -3.18 5.56 8.19
C LEU A 292 -2.90 5.25 6.72
N THR A 293 -1.84 5.83 6.18
CA THR A 293 -1.48 5.70 4.76
C THR A 293 -0.01 5.34 4.65
N GLY A 294 0.46 4.97 3.44
CA GLY A 294 1.86 4.59 3.28
C GLY A 294 2.19 3.16 3.72
N HIS A 295 1.19 2.27 3.73
CA HIS A 295 1.38 0.86 4.07
C HIS A 295 1.35 -0.03 2.84
N GLY A 296 1.87 -1.24 2.97
CA GLY A 296 2.06 -2.12 1.82
C GLY A 296 3.37 -1.82 1.10
N VAL A 297 3.74 -2.71 0.18
CA VAL A 297 5.03 -2.64 -0.51
C VAL A 297 5.08 -1.37 -1.37
N GLU A 298 3.96 -1.03 -2.02
CA GLU A 298 3.73 0.11 -2.93
C GLU A 298 3.11 1.34 -2.25
N ASN A 299 3.05 1.39 -0.92
CA ASN A 299 2.20 2.36 -0.20
C ASN A 299 0.73 2.30 -0.64
N GLU A 300 0.29 1.13 -1.13
CA GLU A 300 -1.03 0.90 -1.70
C GLU A 300 -2.10 0.67 -0.64
N LYS A 301 -1.70 0.32 0.58
CA LYS A 301 -2.63 0.03 1.67
C LYS A 301 -2.84 1.27 2.52
N SER A 302 -4.09 1.50 2.85
CA SER A 302 -4.50 2.53 3.80
C SER A 302 -5.61 2.01 4.69
N MET A 303 -5.73 2.57 5.87
CA MET A 303 -6.77 2.26 6.82
C MET A 303 -7.30 3.56 7.42
N SER A 304 -8.61 3.75 7.39
CA SER A 304 -9.26 4.87 8.06
C SER A 304 -10.18 4.35 9.16
N ILE A 305 -10.21 5.06 10.29
CA ILE A 305 -11.12 4.79 11.40
C ILE A 305 -11.78 6.12 11.76
N GLU A 306 -13.10 6.12 11.84
CA GLU A 306 -13.90 7.31 12.07
C GLU A 306 -15.03 7.01 13.04
N GLU A 307 -15.27 7.92 13.98
CA GLU A 307 -16.46 7.87 14.84
C GLU A 307 -17.70 8.39 14.09
N GLN A 308 -18.77 7.60 14.06
CA GLN A 308 -20.03 7.90 13.35
C GLN A 308 -21.24 7.85 14.28
N GLY A 309 -21.16 8.52 15.43
CA GLY A 309 -22.30 8.68 16.36
C GLY A 309 -22.84 7.36 16.91
N GLY A 310 -22.16 6.79 17.91
CA GLY A 310 -22.55 5.53 18.58
C GLY A 310 -21.96 4.25 17.97
N LYS A 311 -21.18 4.39 16.90
CA LYS A 311 -20.37 3.33 16.29
C LYS A 311 -19.10 3.93 15.69
N PHE A 312 -18.12 3.08 15.45
CA PHE A 312 -16.98 3.41 14.61
C PHE A 312 -17.17 2.82 13.21
N PHE A 313 -16.52 3.41 12.22
CA PHE A 313 -16.43 2.86 10.88
C PHE A 313 -14.96 2.63 10.54
N PHE A 314 -14.63 1.36 10.34
CA PHE A 314 -13.31 0.93 9.94
C PHE A 314 -13.33 0.66 8.44
N SER A 315 -12.37 1.21 7.70
CA SER A 315 -12.24 0.97 6.27
C SER A 315 -10.79 0.75 5.91
N MET A 316 -10.45 -0.46 5.48
CA MET A 316 -9.15 -0.73 4.88
C MET A 316 -9.29 -0.70 3.35
N ARG A 317 -8.34 -0.07 2.68
CA ARG A 317 -8.34 0.10 1.23
C ARG A 317 -6.99 -0.32 0.65
N VAL A 318 -7.05 -1.03 -0.47
CA VAL A 318 -5.91 -1.26 -1.37
C VAL A 318 -6.11 -0.37 -2.60
N ARG A 319 -5.12 0.46 -2.94
CA ARG A 319 -5.16 1.43 -4.06
C ARG A 319 -5.49 0.70 -5.36
N GLY A 320 -6.49 1.21 -6.09
CA GLY A 320 -6.98 0.60 -7.34
C GLY A 320 -7.70 -0.74 -7.15
N GLY A 321 -7.96 -1.16 -5.90
CA GLY A 321 -8.51 -2.47 -5.57
C GLY A 321 -9.67 -2.41 -4.58
N THR A 322 -9.75 -3.45 -3.75
CA THR A 322 -10.86 -3.69 -2.84
C THR A 322 -10.85 -2.72 -1.64
N ILE A 323 -12.05 -2.32 -1.23
CA ILE A 323 -12.31 -1.65 0.05
C ILE A 323 -13.00 -2.66 0.98
N TYR A 324 -12.58 -2.68 2.24
CA TYR A 324 -13.08 -3.56 3.29
C TYR A 324 -13.79 -2.73 4.38
N PRO A 325 -15.07 -2.38 4.18
CA PRO A 325 -15.82 -1.56 5.12
C PRO A 325 -16.43 -2.40 6.23
N VAL A 326 -16.17 -2.03 7.49
CA VAL A 326 -16.70 -2.71 8.69
C VAL A 326 -17.22 -1.66 9.68
N PRO A 327 -18.55 -1.52 9.85
CA PRO A 327 -19.11 -0.80 10.99
C PRO A 327 -18.87 -1.58 12.28
N VAL A 328 -18.42 -0.89 13.32
CA VAL A 328 -18.05 -1.47 14.61
C VAL A 328 -18.90 -0.80 15.70
N PRO A 329 -19.92 -1.51 16.22
CA PRO A 329 -20.70 -1.03 17.36
C PRO A 329 -19.82 -0.85 18.60
N ALA A 330 -20.23 0.04 19.52
CA ALA A 330 -19.48 0.34 20.74
C ALA A 330 -19.07 -0.91 21.56
N LYS A 331 -19.95 -1.93 21.63
CA LYS A 331 -19.68 -3.19 22.35
C LYS A 331 -18.48 -3.97 21.79
N ASP A 332 -18.19 -3.83 20.50
CA ASP A 332 -17.14 -4.58 19.81
C ASP A 332 -15.82 -3.79 19.78
N ALA A 333 -15.83 -2.52 20.18
CA ALA A 333 -14.64 -1.66 20.21
C ALA A 333 -13.77 -1.88 21.46
N TYR A 334 -14.36 -2.23 22.61
CA TYR A 334 -13.64 -2.47 23.87
C TYR A 334 -12.43 -3.40 23.74
N PRO A 335 -12.54 -4.63 23.19
CA PRO A 335 -11.40 -5.55 23.09
C PRO A 335 -10.30 -5.05 22.14
N ILE A 336 -10.64 -4.17 21.20
CA ILE A 336 -9.65 -3.52 20.32
C ILE A 336 -8.90 -2.44 21.10
N MET A 337 -9.62 -1.62 21.89
CA MET A 337 -9.02 -0.59 22.74
C MET A 337 -8.04 -1.19 23.75
N THR A 338 -8.41 -2.29 24.41
CA THR A 338 -7.54 -2.96 25.38
C THR A 338 -6.30 -3.54 24.72
N MET A 339 -6.45 -4.18 23.54
CA MET A 339 -5.31 -4.70 22.78
C MET A 339 -4.32 -3.60 22.40
N LEU A 340 -4.80 -2.46 21.91
CA LEU A 340 -3.94 -1.32 21.57
C LEU A 340 -3.20 -0.81 22.80
N LEU A 341 -3.91 -0.65 23.93
CA LEU A 341 -3.31 -0.18 25.18
C LEU A 341 -2.25 -1.14 25.72
N GLU A 342 -2.48 -2.45 25.64
CA GLU A 342 -1.50 -3.48 26.01
C GLU A 342 -0.23 -3.41 25.14
N GLN A 343 -0.38 -3.23 23.82
CA GLN A 343 0.77 -3.07 22.93
C GLN A 343 1.52 -1.77 23.22
N MET A 344 0.80 -0.67 23.49
CA MET A 344 1.41 0.60 23.89
C MET A 344 2.19 0.47 25.22
N GLN A 345 1.66 -0.28 26.20
CA GLN A 345 2.36 -0.59 27.44
C GLN A 345 3.64 -1.38 27.23
N LYS A 346 3.60 -2.40 26.37
CA LYS A 346 4.80 -3.20 26.06
C LYS A 346 5.89 -2.36 25.37
N ASN A 347 5.52 -1.34 24.60
CA ASN A 347 6.46 -0.40 23.99
C ASN A 347 7.06 0.62 24.98
N ALA A 348 6.51 0.76 26.18
CA ALA A 348 6.92 1.75 27.17
C ALA A 348 7.12 1.12 28.57
N PRO A 349 8.06 0.15 28.70
CA PRO A 349 8.28 -0.54 29.97
C PRO A 349 8.68 0.48 31.05
N GLY A 350 7.97 0.44 32.18
CA GLY A 350 8.21 1.34 33.32
C GLY A 350 7.32 2.58 33.38
N LEU A 351 6.52 2.87 32.34
CA LEU A 351 5.52 3.94 32.42
C LEU A 351 4.17 3.41 32.92
N PRO A 352 3.55 4.07 33.92
CA PRO A 352 2.17 3.78 34.30
C PRO A 352 1.20 4.02 33.14
N THR A 353 0.15 3.20 33.04
CA THR A 353 -0.90 3.29 32.01
C THR A 353 -1.47 4.70 31.85
N ALA A 354 -1.70 5.40 32.97
CA ALA A 354 -2.22 6.76 32.96
C ALA A 354 -1.28 7.73 32.22
N GLN A 355 0.04 7.59 32.37
CA GLN A 355 1.01 8.42 31.67
C GLN A 355 1.04 8.11 30.17
N ILE A 356 0.91 6.83 29.80
CA ILE A 356 0.80 6.40 28.40
C ILE A 356 -0.42 7.04 27.72
N ILE A 357 -1.57 7.08 28.41
CA ILE A 357 -2.78 7.75 27.91
C ILE A 357 -2.56 9.25 27.76
N GLN A 358 -1.86 9.92 28.69
CA GLN A 358 -1.52 11.34 28.57
C GLN A 358 -0.59 11.62 27.37
N ILE A 359 0.38 10.75 27.12
CA ILE A 359 1.26 10.84 25.95
C ILE A 359 0.44 10.65 24.66
N ALA A 360 -0.43 9.64 24.61
CA ALA A 360 -1.33 9.42 23.48
C ALA A 360 -2.22 10.63 23.21
N LYS A 361 -2.77 11.26 24.26
CA LYS A 361 -3.51 12.52 24.16
C LYS A 361 -2.66 13.63 23.55
N ARG A 362 -1.40 13.81 23.99
CA ARG A 362 -0.52 14.82 23.41
C ARG A 362 -0.26 14.57 21.92
N VAL A 363 -0.03 13.32 21.52
CA VAL A 363 0.15 12.94 20.11
C VAL A 363 -1.12 13.24 19.30
N CYS A 364 -2.29 12.93 19.84
CA CYS A 364 -3.58 13.21 19.19
C CYS A 364 -3.86 14.72 19.05
N ASP A 365 -3.51 15.53 20.06
CA ASP A 365 -3.65 16.98 20.01
C ASP A 365 -2.74 17.59 18.91
N MET A 366 -1.53 17.06 18.74
CA MET A 366 -0.63 17.44 17.64
C MET A 366 -1.19 17.01 16.27
N TYR A 367 -1.68 15.78 16.14
CA TYR A 367 -2.30 15.28 14.92
C TYR A 367 -3.51 16.13 14.50
N ARG A 368 -4.39 16.47 15.44
CA ARG A 368 -5.55 17.34 15.19
C ARG A 368 -5.13 18.73 14.68
N SER A 369 -4.05 19.28 15.22
CA SER A 369 -3.55 20.59 14.79
C SER A 369 -3.07 20.55 13.33
N GLY A 370 -2.37 19.48 12.93
CA GLY A 370 -1.95 19.28 11.54
C GLY A 370 -3.11 19.06 10.56
N LEU A 371 -4.21 18.40 10.98
CA LEU A 371 -5.42 18.28 10.15
C LEU A 371 -6.05 19.65 9.85
N ASN A 372 -6.08 20.56 10.83
CA ASN A 372 -6.66 21.88 10.67
C ASN A 372 -5.82 22.80 9.77
N GLU A 373 -4.49 22.62 9.73
CA GLU A 373 -3.60 23.38 8.85
C GLU A 373 -3.70 22.98 7.37
N GLN A 374 -4.09 21.73 7.09
CA GLN A 374 -4.25 21.21 5.73
C GLN A 374 -5.61 21.53 5.10
N GLN A 375 -6.56 22.06 5.89
CA GLN A 375 -7.85 22.49 5.37
C GLN A 375 -7.69 23.89 4.75
N PRO A 376 -7.97 24.10 3.45
CA PRO A 376 -7.81 25.41 2.84
C PRO A 376 -8.65 26.42 3.62
N ARG A 377 -8.03 27.52 4.05
CA ARG A 377 -8.75 28.68 4.59
C ARG A 377 -9.75 29.09 3.52
N VAL A 378 -11.02 28.74 3.72
CA VAL A 378 -12.09 29.25 2.88
C VAL A 378 -12.03 30.77 3.06
N ALA A 379 -11.57 31.46 2.01
CA ALA A 379 -11.65 32.90 1.93
C ALA A 379 -13.15 33.22 1.93
N ASN A 380 -13.67 33.61 3.09
CA ASN A 380 -14.96 34.27 3.18
C ASN A 380 -14.83 35.58 2.41
N GLY A 381 -15.41 35.62 1.21
CA GLY A 381 -15.81 36.84 0.52
C GLY A 381 -17.16 37.31 1.03
#